data_AF-A0A076FN77-F1
#
_entry.id   AF-A0A076FN77-F1
#
_cell.length_a   1.000
_cell.length_b   1.000
_cell.length_c   1.000
_cell.angle_alpha   90.00
_cell.angle_beta   90.00
_cell.angle_gamma   90.00
#
_symmetry.space_group_name_H-M   'P 1'
#
loop_
_entity.id
_entity.type
_entity.pdbx_description
1 polymer ?
#
loop_
_entity_poly.entity_id
_entity_poly.type
_entity_poly.pdbx_seq_one_letter_code
_entity_poly.pdbx_strand_id
1 'polypeptide(L)'
;MSITKMFPLFVLCAVILYPSSTTAEPILDVNGEPVQNGGSSYYMVPRIWALGGGVALDKIGNEHCPMSVVQQPSEVSNGIPLKISSMARSRFVPEGRVQISFAYGPKCGPTPPVWTLSRGPQGYLVKVTNAELADKNGYFVIEEGSTSSSQNDQFTYKLSFCYDSDECETIGIIDGHRGKRLLGVTNTPFEFVLVKAQSSSST
;
A
#
# COMPACT_ATOMS: atom_id res chain seq x y z
N MET A 1 33.62 1.32 -74.45
CA MET A 1 33.02 0.43 -73.44
C MET A 1 33.40 0.99 -72.07
N SER A 2 32.47 1.63 -71.37
CA SER A 2 32.68 2.08 -69.98
C SER A 2 31.38 1.92 -69.23
N ILE A 3 31.37 1.05 -68.21
CA ILE A 3 30.21 0.74 -67.38
C ILE A 3 30.36 1.54 -66.09
N THR A 4 29.60 2.61 -65.96
CA THR A 4 29.52 3.39 -64.72
C THR A 4 28.64 2.62 -63.73
N LYS A 5 29.26 2.03 -62.69
CA LYS A 5 28.52 1.34 -61.62
C LYS A 5 27.96 2.36 -60.64
N MET A 6 26.64 2.53 -60.62
CA MET A 6 25.94 3.20 -59.52
C MET A 6 25.83 2.22 -58.35
N PHE A 7 26.35 2.61 -57.18
CA PHE A 7 26.19 1.87 -55.94
C PHE A 7 25.02 2.51 -55.17
N PRO A 8 23.92 1.79 -54.86
CA PRO A 8 22.87 2.35 -54.02
C PRO A 8 23.36 2.36 -52.57
N LEU A 9 23.47 3.54 -51.97
CA LEU A 9 23.74 3.69 -50.54
C LEU A 9 22.45 3.33 -49.78
N PHE A 10 22.31 2.05 -49.41
CA PHE A 10 21.22 1.60 -48.56
C PHE A 10 21.52 2.07 -47.13
N VAL A 11 20.99 3.25 -46.76
CA VAL A 11 21.04 3.75 -45.38
C VAL A 11 20.08 2.89 -44.56
N LEU A 12 20.63 1.86 -43.92
CA LEU A 12 19.91 1.04 -42.95
C LEU A 12 19.69 1.88 -41.69
N CYS A 13 18.57 2.59 -41.62
CA CYS A 13 18.16 3.31 -40.43
C CYS A 13 17.72 2.26 -39.39
N ALA A 14 18.68 1.79 -38.58
CA ALA A 14 18.40 0.94 -37.43
C ALA A 14 17.71 1.81 -36.37
N VAL A 15 16.38 1.86 -36.42
CA VAL A 15 15.57 2.33 -35.29
C VAL A 15 15.77 1.30 -34.19
N ILE A 16 16.72 1.56 -33.29
CA ILE A 16 16.88 0.79 -32.07
C ILE A 16 15.66 1.11 -31.21
N LEU A 17 14.60 0.31 -31.36
CA LEU A 17 13.51 0.26 -30.41
C LEU A 17 14.08 -0.36 -29.13
N TYR A 18 14.63 0.47 -28.26
CA TYR A 18 14.86 0.06 -26.89
C TYR A 18 13.47 -0.25 -26.31
N PRO A 19 13.18 -1.49 -25.87
CA PRO A 19 11.97 -1.73 -25.11
C PRO A 19 12.11 -0.87 -23.86
N SER A 20 11.26 0.15 -23.71
CA SER A 20 11.09 0.83 -22.44
C SER A 20 10.72 -0.26 -21.42
N SER A 21 11.68 -0.62 -20.57
CA SER A 21 11.42 -1.50 -19.44
C SER A 21 10.53 -0.68 -18.51
N THR A 22 9.21 -0.83 -18.66
CA THR A 22 8.22 -0.19 -17.79
C THR A 22 8.26 -0.94 -16.45
N THR A 23 9.33 -0.71 -15.69
CA THR A 23 9.38 -1.12 -14.29
C THR A 23 8.56 -0.07 -13.54
N ALA A 24 7.44 -0.47 -12.95
CA ALA A 24 6.63 0.41 -12.11
C ALA A 24 7.52 1.09 -11.06
N GLU A 25 7.33 2.39 -10.88
CA GLU A 25 8.16 3.19 -9.98
C GLU A 25 8.01 2.67 -8.53
N PRO A 26 9.10 2.71 -7.74
CA PRO A 26 9.02 2.29 -6.36
C PRO A 26 8.20 3.30 -5.54
N ILE A 27 7.38 2.80 -4.62
CA ILE A 27 6.80 3.67 -3.60
C ILE A 27 7.91 4.16 -2.66
N LEU A 28 7.79 5.39 -2.19
CA LEU A 28 8.77 6.13 -1.42
C LEU A 28 8.21 6.44 -0.03
N ASP A 29 9.08 6.52 0.96
CA ASP A 29 8.73 7.04 2.27
C ASP A 29 8.78 8.57 2.32
N VAL A 30 8.40 9.17 3.45
CA VAL A 30 8.41 10.64 3.64
C VAL A 30 9.78 11.31 3.42
N ASN A 31 10.88 10.55 3.44
CA ASN A 31 12.22 11.06 3.19
C ASN A 31 12.66 10.88 1.73
N GLY A 32 11.78 10.34 0.87
CA GLY A 32 12.11 9.99 -0.51
C GLY A 32 12.93 8.71 -0.62
N GLU A 33 13.05 7.90 0.43
CA GLU A 33 13.73 6.60 0.34
C GLU A 33 12.77 5.53 -0.18
N PRO A 34 13.18 4.67 -1.13
CA PRO A 34 12.36 3.56 -1.59
C PRO A 34 11.98 2.59 -0.47
N VAL A 35 10.70 2.22 -0.42
CA VAL A 35 10.17 1.25 0.56
C VAL A 35 10.72 -0.14 0.25
N GLN A 36 11.29 -0.80 1.26
CA GLN A 36 11.88 -2.13 1.10
C GLN A 36 10.81 -3.20 0.95
N ASN A 37 10.94 -4.05 -0.07
CA ASN A 37 10.02 -5.15 -0.31
C ASN A 37 10.16 -6.25 0.77
N GLY A 38 9.21 -6.31 1.71
CA GLY A 38 9.16 -7.29 2.80
C GLY A 38 10.24 -7.14 3.89
N GLY A 39 11.07 -6.11 3.81
CA GLY A 39 12.20 -5.86 4.72
C GLY A 39 11.83 -5.01 5.93
N SER A 40 12.16 -3.72 5.83
CA SER A 40 11.90 -2.70 6.86
C SER A 40 10.41 -2.53 7.18
N SER A 41 10.11 -1.99 8.37
CA SER A 41 8.74 -1.66 8.77
C SER A 41 8.48 -0.16 8.67
N TYR A 42 7.23 0.22 8.39
CA TYR A 42 6.80 1.59 8.13
C TYR A 42 5.50 1.88 8.86
N TYR A 43 5.37 3.04 9.47
CA TYR A 43 4.08 3.55 9.93
C TYR A 43 3.31 4.11 8.73
N MET A 44 2.03 3.76 8.65
CA MET A 44 1.09 4.41 7.72
C MET A 44 0.32 5.46 8.51
N VAL A 45 0.62 6.71 8.22
CA VAL A 45 0.05 7.87 8.92
C VAL A 45 -0.68 8.77 7.92
N PRO A 46 -1.70 9.52 8.34
CA PRO A 46 -2.47 10.38 7.45
C PRO A 46 -1.55 11.42 6.83
N ARG A 47 -1.81 11.74 5.55
CA ARG A 47 -1.11 12.85 4.87
C ARG A 47 -1.21 14.17 5.64
N ILE A 48 -2.39 14.43 6.21
CA ILE A 48 -2.66 15.66 6.96
C ILE A 48 -2.61 15.34 8.45
N TRP A 49 -1.61 15.90 9.13
CA TRP A 49 -1.29 15.74 10.55
C TRP A 49 -2.41 16.09 11.55
N ALA A 50 -3.58 16.58 11.13
CA ALA A 50 -4.74 16.87 11.99
C ALA A 50 -5.93 15.89 11.77
N LEU A 51 -5.79 14.90 10.90
CA LEU A 51 -6.88 13.97 10.53
C LEU A 51 -6.83 12.64 11.30
N GLY A 52 -6.18 12.62 12.45
CA GLY A 52 -5.95 11.44 13.30
C GLY A 52 -4.51 10.95 13.24
N GLY A 53 -4.25 9.83 13.92
CA GLY A 53 -2.95 9.15 13.93
C GLY A 53 -2.84 8.07 12.88
N GLY A 54 -1.80 7.25 13.01
CA GLY A 54 -1.55 6.11 12.14
C GLY A 54 -2.46 4.90 12.40
N VAL A 55 -2.25 3.86 11.61
CA VAL A 55 -3.08 2.65 11.64
C VAL A 55 -2.66 1.67 12.73
N ALA A 56 -3.62 1.00 13.35
CA ALA A 56 -3.40 0.02 14.41
C ALA A 56 -4.50 -1.06 14.39
N LEU A 57 -4.48 -1.95 15.39
CA LEU A 57 -5.49 -2.97 15.61
C LEU A 57 -6.37 -2.64 16.81
N ASP A 58 -7.66 -2.88 16.70
CA ASP A 58 -8.62 -2.72 17.79
C ASP A 58 -9.77 -3.74 17.70
N LYS A 59 -10.50 -3.89 18.80
CA LYS A 59 -11.71 -4.73 18.89
C LYS A 59 -12.92 -3.93 18.45
N ILE A 60 -13.69 -4.47 17.50
CA ILE A 60 -14.96 -3.90 17.06
C ILE A 60 -16.12 -4.80 17.48
N GLY A 61 -17.17 -4.19 18.05
CA GLY A 61 -18.33 -4.92 18.54
C GLY A 61 -17.96 -5.96 19.60
N ASN A 62 -18.29 -7.22 19.34
CA ASN A 62 -18.06 -8.35 20.25
C ASN A 62 -16.82 -9.18 19.88
N GLU A 63 -15.89 -8.63 19.09
CA GLU A 63 -14.66 -9.31 18.72
C GLU A 63 -13.86 -9.74 19.96
N HIS A 64 -13.52 -11.03 20.02
CA HIS A 64 -12.72 -11.58 21.12
C HIS A 64 -11.26 -11.10 21.08
N CYS A 65 -10.73 -10.89 19.86
CA CYS A 65 -9.36 -10.48 19.57
C CYS A 65 -9.36 -9.16 18.78
N PRO A 66 -8.43 -8.20 18.99
CA PRO A 66 -8.38 -6.97 18.22
C PRO A 66 -7.87 -7.26 16.80
N MET A 67 -8.79 -7.53 15.89
CA MET A 67 -8.48 -7.95 14.52
C MET A 67 -8.88 -6.90 13.49
N SER A 68 -9.62 -5.87 13.87
CA SER A 68 -10.03 -4.81 12.94
C SER A 68 -8.95 -3.75 12.82
N VAL A 69 -8.64 -3.35 11.58
CA VAL A 69 -7.70 -2.25 11.32
C VAL A 69 -8.42 -0.93 11.54
N VAL A 70 -7.83 -0.08 12.38
CA VAL A 70 -8.38 1.23 12.74
C VAL A 70 -7.33 2.31 12.59
N GLN A 71 -7.78 3.53 12.38
CA GLN A 71 -6.98 4.73 12.52
C GLN A 71 -7.00 5.18 13.99
N GLN A 72 -5.83 5.47 14.54
CA GLN A 72 -5.72 6.06 15.88
C GLN A 72 -6.36 7.46 15.90
N PRO A 73 -7.01 7.87 17.00
CA PRO A 73 -7.64 9.18 17.07
C PRO A 73 -6.64 10.33 17.26
N SER A 74 -5.49 10.05 17.89
CA SER A 74 -4.49 11.05 18.23
C SER A 74 -3.42 11.16 17.15
N GLU A 75 -3.19 12.36 16.63
CA GLU A 75 -2.19 12.66 15.59
C GLU A 75 -0.75 12.28 15.96
N VAL A 76 -0.41 12.31 17.26
CA VAL A 76 0.92 11.93 17.74
C VAL A 76 1.10 10.41 17.87
N SER A 77 0.04 9.63 17.66
CA SER A 77 0.10 8.17 17.69
C SER A 77 0.40 7.63 16.30
N ASN A 78 1.62 7.17 16.07
CA ASN A 78 2.02 6.58 14.79
C ASN A 78 1.33 5.22 14.50
N GLY A 79 0.71 4.60 15.50
CA GLY A 79 0.10 3.29 15.37
C GLY A 79 1.12 2.14 15.39
N ILE A 80 0.81 1.06 14.68
CA ILE A 80 1.63 -0.15 14.62
C ILE A 80 2.40 -0.15 13.28
N PRO A 81 3.73 -0.37 13.27
CA PRO A 81 4.48 -0.49 12.04
C PRO A 81 3.98 -1.64 11.16
N LEU A 82 4.07 -1.45 9.86
CA LEU A 82 3.64 -2.38 8.82
C LEU A 82 4.84 -2.88 8.02
N LYS A 83 4.77 -4.10 7.51
CA LYS A 83 5.59 -4.57 6.40
C LYS A 83 4.74 -4.57 5.14
N ILE A 84 5.31 -4.04 4.06
CA ILE A 84 4.69 -4.03 2.74
C ILE A 84 5.55 -4.90 1.84
N SER A 85 4.93 -5.85 1.16
CA SER A 85 5.63 -6.72 0.21
C SER A 85 4.88 -6.84 -1.11
N SER A 86 5.61 -7.08 -2.18
CA SER A 86 5.08 -7.34 -3.51
C SER A 86 5.71 -8.61 -4.08
N MET A 87 4.95 -9.31 -4.92
CA MET A 87 5.44 -10.49 -5.65
C MET A 87 6.41 -10.12 -6.79
N ALA A 88 6.53 -8.83 -7.11
CA ALA A 88 7.50 -8.34 -8.07
C ALA A 88 8.94 -8.70 -7.63
N ARG A 89 9.76 -9.11 -8.58
CA ARG A 89 11.19 -9.42 -8.36
C ARG A 89 12.02 -8.14 -8.27
N SER A 90 11.71 -7.31 -7.27
CA SER A 90 12.36 -6.03 -7.01
C SER A 90 12.76 -5.95 -5.53
N ARG A 91 13.87 -5.24 -5.28
CA ARG A 91 14.33 -4.91 -3.91
C ARG A 91 13.37 -3.95 -3.20
N PHE A 92 12.65 -3.15 -3.96
CA PHE A 92 11.72 -2.13 -3.47
C PHE A 92 10.30 -2.47 -3.89
N VAL A 93 9.34 -2.01 -3.10
CA VAL A 93 7.92 -2.20 -3.41
C VAL A 93 7.58 -1.31 -4.61
N PRO A 94 7.15 -1.86 -5.76
CA PRO A 94 6.60 -1.05 -6.84
C PRO A 94 5.20 -0.58 -6.49
N GLU A 95 4.74 0.48 -7.14
CA GLU A 95 3.31 0.78 -7.23
C GLU A 95 2.53 -0.43 -7.79
N GLY A 96 1.35 -0.70 -7.25
CA GLY A 96 0.49 -1.81 -7.68
C GLY A 96 0.20 -2.83 -6.57
N ARG A 97 0.11 -4.11 -6.95
CA ARG A 97 -0.30 -5.20 -6.05
C ARG A 97 0.68 -5.41 -4.89
N VAL A 98 0.16 -5.34 -3.67
CA VAL A 98 0.89 -5.51 -2.41
C VAL A 98 0.18 -6.42 -1.42
N GLN A 99 0.97 -7.01 -0.54
CA GLN A 99 0.53 -7.61 0.71
C GLN A 99 1.00 -6.71 1.85
N ILE A 100 0.11 -6.44 2.80
CA ILE A 100 0.37 -5.61 3.97
C ILE A 100 0.19 -6.48 5.21
N SER A 101 1.13 -6.41 6.14
CA SER A 101 1.00 -7.05 7.44
C SER A 101 1.52 -6.12 8.52
N PHE A 102 0.96 -6.22 9.73
CA PHE A 102 1.59 -5.55 10.87
C PHE A 102 2.92 -6.23 11.22
N ALA A 103 3.87 -5.47 11.73
CA ALA A 103 5.12 -6.01 12.24
C ALA A 103 4.90 -6.95 13.44
N TYR A 104 3.82 -6.72 14.19
CA TYR A 104 3.36 -7.57 15.29
C TYR A 104 1.83 -7.48 15.41
N GLY A 105 1.21 -8.56 15.90
CA GLY A 105 -0.24 -8.67 16.10
C GLY A 105 -0.57 -9.16 17.50
N PRO A 106 -1.87 -9.23 17.86
CA PRO A 106 -2.29 -9.79 19.13
C PRO A 106 -2.00 -11.29 19.20
N LYS A 107 -1.68 -11.81 20.39
CA LYS A 107 -1.39 -13.25 20.61
C LYS A 107 -2.53 -14.18 20.19
N CYS A 108 -3.77 -13.70 20.23
CA CYS A 108 -4.96 -14.45 19.82
C CYS A 108 -5.22 -14.42 18.30
N GLY A 109 -4.45 -13.66 17.53
CA GLY A 109 -4.61 -13.48 16.10
C GLY A 109 -3.66 -14.35 15.28
N PRO A 110 -3.79 -14.31 13.94
CA PRO A 110 -2.89 -15.03 13.04
C PRO A 110 -1.48 -14.44 13.10
N THR A 111 -0.48 -15.29 12.82
CA THR A 111 0.92 -14.89 12.65
C THR A 111 1.43 -15.47 11.33
N PRO A 112 1.85 -14.64 10.36
CA PRO A 112 1.92 -13.18 10.41
C PRO A 112 0.54 -12.48 10.40
N PRO A 113 0.42 -11.27 10.95
CA PRO A 113 -0.83 -10.51 11.01
C PRO A 113 -1.10 -9.79 9.67
N VAL A 114 -1.41 -10.56 8.63
CA VAL A 114 -1.65 -10.09 7.27
C VAL A 114 -3.04 -9.46 7.15
N TRP A 115 -3.12 -8.36 6.40
CA TRP A 115 -4.37 -7.68 6.10
C TRP A 115 -5.21 -8.49 5.11
N THR A 116 -6.50 -8.55 5.38
CA THR A 116 -7.55 -9.18 4.57
C THR A 116 -8.78 -8.28 4.55
N LEU A 117 -9.75 -8.60 3.68
CA LEU A 117 -11.03 -7.91 3.65
C LEU A 117 -12.14 -8.83 4.18
N SER A 118 -12.81 -8.39 5.25
CA SER A 118 -13.83 -9.17 5.95
C SER A 118 -15.05 -8.31 6.26
N ARG A 119 -16.22 -8.94 6.40
CA ARG A 119 -17.45 -8.28 6.76
C ARG A 119 -17.38 -7.75 8.19
N GLY A 120 -17.82 -6.51 8.35
CA GLY A 120 -17.98 -5.84 9.62
C GLY A 120 -19.36 -5.19 9.74
N PRO A 121 -19.61 -4.49 10.85
CA PRO A 121 -20.91 -3.86 11.11
C PRO A 121 -21.32 -2.80 10.08
N GLN A 122 -20.35 -2.21 9.37
CA GLN A 122 -20.52 -1.05 8.50
C GLN A 122 -20.12 -1.32 7.05
N GLY A 123 -20.14 -2.60 6.64
CA GLY A 123 -19.69 -3.02 5.32
C GLY A 123 -18.43 -3.88 5.40
N TYR A 124 -17.60 -3.84 4.38
CA TYR A 124 -16.33 -4.58 4.35
C TYR A 124 -15.24 -3.74 5.02
N LEU A 125 -14.57 -4.36 5.99
CA LEU A 125 -13.50 -3.76 6.78
C LEU A 125 -12.18 -4.47 6.49
N VAL A 126 -11.10 -3.71 6.56
CA VAL A 126 -9.75 -4.29 6.61
C VAL A 126 -9.57 -4.92 7.98
N LYS A 127 -9.20 -6.20 7.98
CA LYS A 127 -8.95 -6.98 9.20
C LYS A 127 -7.65 -7.76 9.09
N VAL A 128 -7.22 -8.30 10.21
CA VAL A 128 -6.15 -9.30 10.29
C VAL A 128 -6.80 -10.64 10.64
N THR A 129 -7.02 -11.47 9.62
CA THR A 129 -7.49 -12.85 9.77
C THR A 129 -6.65 -13.79 8.90
N ASN A 130 -6.82 -15.10 9.09
CA ASN A 130 -6.28 -16.07 8.15
C ASN A 130 -6.95 -15.86 6.79
N ALA A 131 -6.18 -15.95 5.69
CA ALA A 131 -6.72 -15.73 4.34
C ALA A 131 -7.91 -16.65 4.02
N GLU A 132 -7.88 -17.90 4.51
CA GLU A 132 -8.97 -18.88 4.39
C GLU A 132 -10.27 -18.46 5.10
N LEU A 133 -10.16 -17.55 6.07
CA LEU A 133 -11.28 -17.02 6.86
C LEU A 133 -11.66 -15.60 6.41
N ALA A 134 -11.03 -15.06 5.37
CA ALA A 134 -11.42 -13.78 4.79
C ALA A 134 -12.76 -13.96 4.05
N ASP A 135 -13.66 -12.99 4.17
CA ASP A 135 -14.94 -13.07 3.47
C ASP A 135 -14.80 -12.75 1.97
N LYS A 136 -13.69 -12.12 1.60
CA LYS A 136 -13.37 -11.73 0.22
C LYS A 136 -11.96 -12.14 -0.16
N ASN A 137 -11.86 -12.79 -1.31
CA ASN A 137 -10.60 -13.08 -1.99
C ASN A 137 -10.23 -11.93 -2.92
N GLY A 138 -8.94 -11.61 -2.94
CA GLY A 138 -8.42 -10.49 -3.72
C GLY A 138 -7.07 -10.02 -3.19
N TYR A 139 -6.71 -8.80 -3.52
CA TYR A 139 -5.42 -8.23 -3.16
C TYR A 139 -5.51 -6.72 -2.98
N PHE A 140 -4.63 -6.18 -2.15
CA PHE A 140 -4.49 -4.74 -2.02
C PHE A 140 -3.62 -4.20 -3.15
N VAL A 141 -3.98 -3.02 -3.63
CA VAL A 141 -3.20 -2.23 -4.60
C VAL A 141 -2.87 -0.91 -3.92
N ILE A 142 -1.59 -0.57 -3.91
CA ILE A 142 -1.10 0.75 -3.47
C ILE A 142 -0.80 1.60 -4.70
N GLU A 143 -1.34 2.81 -4.71
CA GLU A 143 -1.22 3.75 -5.84
C GLU A 143 -0.95 5.15 -5.31
N GLU A 144 -0.44 6.02 -6.18
CA GLU A 144 -0.29 7.43 -5.88
C GLU A 144 -1.64 8.04 -5.44
N GLY A 145 -1.61 8.77 -4.33
CA GLY A 145 -2.72 9.57 -3.84
C GLY A 145 -2.82 10.90 -4.58
N SER A 146 -3.68 11.81 -4.11
CA SER A 146 -3.76 13.14 -4.71
C SER A 146 -2.51 13.96 -4.35
N THR A 147 -1.66 14.23 -5.33
CA THR A 147 -0.52 15.16 -5.20
C THR A 147 -1.04 16.59 -4.96
N SER A 148 -0.52 17.28 -3.96
CA SER A 148 -0.78 18.72 -3.75
C SER A 148 0.14 19.62 -4.57
N SER A 149 0.24 19.36 -5.89
CA SER A 149 0.76 20.25 -6.94
C SER A 149 1.85 21.27 -6.55
N SER A 150 2.82 20.89 -5.71
CA SER A 150 3.93 21.76 -5.35
C SER A 150 5.20 20.97 -5.08
N GLN A 151 6.34 21.58 -5.45
CA GLN A 151 7.70 21.00 -5.46
C GLN A 151 8.22 20.52 -4.08
N ASN A 152 7.40 20.53 -3.04
CA ASN A 152 7.68 20.04 -1.67
C ASN A 152 6.66 18.98 -1.22
N ASP A 153 5.95 18.34 -2.15
CA ASP A 153 4.89 17.39 -1.83
C ASP A 153 5.42 16.14 -1.14
N GLN A 154 4.70 15.72 -0.09
CA GLN A 154 4.91 14.42 0.52
C GLN A 154 4.41 13.33 -0.43
N PHE A 155 5.20 12.26 -0.58
CA PHE A 155 4.80 11.06 -1.31
C PHE A 155 3.57 10.44 -0.66
N THR A 156 2.42 10.72 -1.27
CA THR A 156 1.10 10.36 -0.77
C THR A 156 0.60 9.15 -1.52
N TYR A 157 -0.04 8.25 -0.80
CA TYR A 157 -0.58 7.01 -1.34
C TYR A 157 -2.02 6.80 -0.89
N LYS A 158 -2.71 5.95 -1.62
CA LYS A 158 -4.02 5.40 -1.28
C LYS A 158 -4.01 3.89 -1.49
N LEU A 159 -5.02 3.21 -0.93
CA LEU A 159 -5.23 1.79 -1.13
C LEU A 159 -6.56 1.52 -1.81
N SER A 160 -6.54 0.52 -2.69
CA SER A 160 -7.73 -0.15 -3.20
C SER A 160 -7.64 -1.64 -2.86
N PHE A 161 -8.79 -2.31 -2.76
CA PHE A 161 -8.85 -3.77 -2.73
C PHE A 161 -9.47 -4.24 -4.05
N CYS A 162 -8.72 -5.04 -4.80
CA CYS A 162 -9.16 -5.59 -6.07
C CYS A 162 -9.52 -7.07 -5.91
N TYR A 163 -10.67 -7.43 -6.45
CA TYR A 163 -11.15 -8.80 -6.52
C TYR A 163 -10.48 -9.56 -7.67
N ASP A 164 -10.61 -10.89 -7.67
CA ASP A 164 -10.11 -11.72 -8.78
C ASP A 164 -10.87 -11.45 -10.11
N SER A 165 -11.99 -10.72 -10.06
CA SER A 165 -12.73 -10.22 -11.21
C SER A 165 -12.18 -8.90 -11.79
N ASP A 166 -11.07 -8.40 -11.25
CA ASP A 166 -10.43 -7.12 -11.58
C ASP A 166 -11.27 -5.87 -11.26
N GLU A 167 -12.38 -6.04 -10.54
CA GLU A 167 -13.10 -4.91 -9.92
C GLU A 167 -12.36 -4.46 -8.66
N CYS A 168 -12.18 -3.16 -8.48
CA CYS A 168 -11.47 -2.59 -7.34
C CYS A 168 -12.37 -1.64 -6.54
N GLU A 169 -12.31 -1.75 -5.21
CA GLU A 169 -13.00 -0.87 -4.29
C GLU A 169 -12.00 -0.04 -3.48
N THR A 170 -12.30 1.23 -3.29
CA THR A 170 -11.45 2.16 -2.55
C THR A 170 -11.45 1.84 -1.05
N ILE A 171 -10.26 1.80 -0.45
CA ILE A 171 -10.08 1.66 0.99
C ILE A 171 -9.90 3.04 1.61
N GLY A 172 -10.71 3.33 2.62
CA GLY A 172 -10.69 4.59 3.34
C GLY A 172 -11.10 4.47 4.79
N ILE A 173 -11.33 5.62 5.42
CA ILE A 173 -11.79 5.70 6.81
C ILE A 173 -13.32 5.70 6.85
N ILE A 174 -13.88 4.79 7.64
CA ILE A 174 -15.32 4.68 7.92
C ILE A 174 -15.54 5.03 9.40
N ASP A 175 -16.53 5.87 9.67
CA ASP A 175 -16.90 6.21 11.04
C ASP A 175 -17.65 5.03 11.71
N GLY A 176 -16.90 4.35 12.58
CA GLY A 176 -17.26 3.28 13.48
C GLY A 176 -18.19 3.67 14.62
N HIS A 177 -18.89 2.67 15.18
CA HIS A 177 -19.58 2.84 16.45
C HIS A 177 -18.63 3.38 17.54
N ARG A 178 -19.14 4.34 18.35
CA ARG A 178 -18.40 5.01 19.44
C ARG A 178 -17.17 5.78 18.95
N GLY A 179 -17.20 6.33 17.74
CA GLY A 179 -16.14 7.19 17.21
C GLY A 179 -14.86 6.44 16.83
N LYS A 180 -14.92 5.11 16.69
CA LYS A 180 -13.81 4.33 16.13
C LYS A 180 -13.67 4.68 14.65
N ARG A 181 -12.45 4.85 14.16
CA ARG A 181 -12.21 5.20 12.74
C ARG A 181 -11.68 3.95 12.06
N LEU A 182 -12.52 3.25 11.31
CA LEU A 182 -12.22 1.92 10.78
C LEU A 182 -11.63 2.04 9.38
N LEU A 183 -10.64 1.22 9.03
CA LEU A 183 -10.26 1.07 7.62
C LEU A 183 -11.24 0.10 6.95
N GLY A 184 -11.80 0.49 5.82
CA GLY A 184 -12.74 -0.35 5.07
C GLY A 184 -13.10 0.23 3.70
N VAL A 185 -13.99 -0.47 3.00
CA VAL A 185 -14.49 -0.07 1.67
C VAL A 185 -15.38 1.17 1.79
N THR A 186 -15.04 2.22 1.04
CA THR A 186 -15.79 3.49 1.00
C THR A 186 -15.53 4.22 -0.31
N ASN A 187 -16.22 5.33 -0.55
CA ASN A 187 -16.06 6.15 -1.76
C ASN A 187 -14.94 7.19 -1.65
N THR A 188 -14.32 7.34 -0.49
CA THR A 188 -13.27 8.35 -0.23
C THR A 188 -12.01 7.68 0.26
N PRO A 189 -10.87 7.79 -0.45
CA PRO A 189 -9.65 7.11 -0.06
C PRO A 189 -9.10 7.67 1.26
N PHE A 190 -8.50 6.78 2.05
CA PHE A 190 -7.59 7.22 3.10
C PHE A 190 -6.25 7.54 2.44
N GLU A 191 -5.91 8.83 2.40
CA GLU A 191 -4.62 9.29 1.91
C GLU A 191 -3.58 9.28 3.03
N PHE A 192 -2.48 8.57 2.80
CA PHE A 192 -1.45 8.36 3.80
C PHE A 192 -0.05 8.57 3.22
N VAL A 193 0.89 8.73 4.13
CA VAL A 193 2.33 8.71 3.85
C VAL A 193 2.97 7.58 4.66
N LEU A 194 4.14 7.14 4.22
CA LEU A 194 4.89 6.07 4.87
C LEU A 194 6.06 6.66 5.64
N VAL A 195 6.12 6.39 6.94
CA VAL A 195 7.23 6.82 7.81
C VAL A 195 8.01 5.59 8.24
N LYS A 196 9.27 5.49 7.85
CA LYS A 196 10.13 4.36 8.22
C LYS A 196 10.24 4.23 9.74
N ALA A 197 9.92 3.04 10.25
CA ALA A 197 10.07 2.76 11.66
C ALA A 197 11.56 2.55 11.97
N GLN A 198 12.04 3.20 13.03
CA GLN A 198 13.39 2.95 13.53
C GLN A 198 13.49 1.49 13.97
N SER A 199 14.50 0.76 13.48
CA SER A 199 14.85 -0.52 14.07
C SER A 199 15.17 -0.29 15.54
N SER A 200 14.47 -0.97 16.46
CA SER A 200 14.95 -1.04 17.82
C SER A 200 16.35 -1.67 17.78
N SER A 201 17.39 -0.86 17.92
CA SER A 201 18.69 -1.37 18.32
C SER A 201 18.48 -2.03 19.67
N SER A 202 18.39 -3.36 19.68
CA SER A 202 18.52 -4.15 20.89
C SER A 202 19.86 -3.73 21.52
N THR A 203 19.77 -2.86 22.52
CA THR A 203 20.88 -2.44 23.37
C THR A 203 20.96 -3.44 24.51
#